data_AF-A0A552KI70-F1
#
_entry.id   AF-A0A552KI70-F1
#
_cell.length_a   1.000
_cell.length_b   1.000
_cell.length_c   1.000
_cell.angle_alpha   90.00
_cell.angle_beta   90.00
_cell.angle_gamma   90.00
#
_symmetry.space_group_name_H-M   'P 1'
#
loop_
_entity.id
_entity.type
_entity.pdbx_description
1 polymer ?
#
loop_
_entity_poly.entity_id
_entity_poly.type
_entity_poly.pdbx_seq_one_letter_code
_entity_poly.pdbx_strand_id
1 'polypeptide(L)' 'MTNTYTAIIQPDGDWWIGWIEEIPGVNCQEASRDQLLETLKITLSEALELNKRPIQV' A
#
# COMPACT_ATOMS: atom_id res chain seq x y z
N MET A 1 -8.54 -17.42 -4.88
CA MET A 1 -7.15 -17.24 -5.36
C MET A 1 -6.46 -16.30 -4.40
N THR A 2 -5.25 -16.62 -3.95
CA THR A 2 -4.46 -15.72 -3.11
C THR A 2 -3.62 -14.86 -4.04
N ASN A 3 -3.87 -13.56 -4.06
CA ASN A 3 -3.02 -12.62 -4.78
C ASN A 3 -1.82 -12.29 -3.88
N THR A 4 -0.62 -12.36 -4.43
CA THR A 4 0.61 -11.89 -3.79
C THR A 4 1.00 -10.56 -4.41
N TYR A 5 1.41 -9.61 -3.57
CA TYR A 5 1.84 -8.27 -3.96
C TYR A 5 3.18 -7.95 -3.30
N THR A 6 3.97 -7.10 -3.95
CA THR A 6 5.32 -6.77 -3.55
C THR A 6 5.34 -5.36 -2.96
N ALA A 7 5.66 -5.27 -1.67
CA ALA A 7 5.87 -3.99 -1.00
C ALA A 7 7.35 -3.61 -1.09
N ILE A 8 7.64 -2.47 -1.70
CA ILE A 8 8.95 -1.82 -1.60
C ILE A 8 8.94 -0.96 -0.35
N ILE A 9 9.94 -1.12 0.52
CA ILE A 9 10.04 -0.43 1.81
C ILE A 9 11.44 0.15 1.96
N GLN A 10 11.52 1.44 2.28
CA GLN A 10 12.78 2.17 2.40
C GLN A 10 12.72 3.14 3.59
N PRO A 11 13.80 3.25 4.39
CA PRO A 11 13.90 4.32 5.39
C PRO A 11 14.15 5.68 4.71
N ASP A 12 13.54 6.73 5.24
CA ASP A 12 13.74 8.13 4.84
C ASP A 12 13.82 9.02 6.09
N GLY A 13 15.04 9.34 6.53
CA GLY A 13 15.28 10.04 7.79
C GLY A 13 14.73 9.26 8.99
N ASP A 14 13.87 9.92 9.77
CA ASP A 14 13.17 9.34 10.92
C ASP A 14 11.90 8.55 10.54
N TRP A 15 11.62 8.43 9.24
CA TRP A 15 10.40 7.82 8.72
C TRP A 15 10.71 6.59 7.85
N TRP A 16 9.67 5.82 7.56
CA TRP A 16 9.66 4.74 6.61
C TRP A 16 8.69 5.08 5.49
N ILE A 17 9.11 4.93 4.24
CA ILE A 17 8.27 5.11 3.05
C ILE A 17 8.14 3.76 2.36
N GLY A 18 6.96 3.48 1.81
CA GLY A 18 6.77 2.29 1.00
C GLY A 18 5.59 2.38 0.04
N TRP A 19 5.60 1.48 -0.94
CA TRP A 19 4.57 1.38 -1.96
C TRP A 19 4.42 -0.05 -2.48
N ILE A 20 3.27 -0.35 -3.07
CA ILE A 20 3.02 -1.62 -3.75
C ILE A 20 3.47 -1.49 -5.21
N GLU A 21 4.44 -2.30 -5.62
CA GLU A 21 5.04 -2.24 -6.96
C GLU A 21 3.99 -2.40 -8.07
N GLU A 22 3.02 -3.29 -7.85
CA GLU A 22 2.01 -3.64 -8.85
C GLU A 22 0.85 -2.64 -8.94
N ILE A 23 0.66 -1.77 -7.92
CA ILE A 23 -0.50 -0.86 -7.88
C ILE A 23 -0.03 0.59 -7.66
N PRO A 24 0.09 1.37 -8.76
CA PRO A 24 0.37 2.80 -8.69
C PRO A 24 -0.65 3.52 -7.78
N GLY A 25 -0.14 4.40 -6.93
CA GLY A 25 -0.97 5.17 -5.99
C GLY A 25 -1.19 4.49 -4.64
N VAL A 26 -0.82 3.21 -4.46
CA VAL A 26 -0.80 2.58 -3.13
C VAL A 26 0.57 2.80 -2.50
N ASN A 27 0.71 3.89 -1.76
CA ASN A 27 1.92 4.29 -1.05
C ASN A 27 1.58 4.88 0.32
N CYS A 28 2.48 4.73 1.27
CA CYS A 28 2.32 5.19 2.65
C CYS A 28 3.68 5.64 3.22
N GLN A 29 3.62 6.44 4.29
CA GLN A 29 4.77 6.79 5.12
C GLN A 29 4.39 6.67 6.59
N GLU A 30 5.23 6.03 7.41
CA GLU A 30 4.99 5.81 8.84
C GLU A 30 6.28 5.93 9.67
N ALA A 31 6.15 6.10 10.98
CA ALA A 31 7.31 6.25 11.88
C ALA A 31 8.07 4.93 12.11
N SER A 32 7.49 3.79 11.75
CA SER A 32 8.13 2.48 11.88
C SER A 32 7.79 1.57 10.71
N ARG A 33 8.70 0.61 10.44
CA ARG A 33 8.53 -0.38 9.37
C ARG A 33 7.26 -1.23 9.54
N ASP A 34 6.92 -1.60 10.78
CA ASP A 34 5.76 -2.46 11.06
C ASP A 34 4.45 -1.70 10.85
N GLN A 35 4.37 -0.45 11.30
CA GLN A 35 3.23 0.43 11.00
C GLN A 35 3.10 0.65 9.50
N LEU A 36 4.21 0.92 8.79
CA LEU A 36 4.18 1.08 7.33
C LEU A 36 3.59 -0.15 6.64
N LEU A 37 4.02 -1.35 7.07
CA LEU A 37 3.53 -2.60 6.50
C LEU A 37 2.03 -2.83 6.80
N GLU A 38 1.56 -2.44 7.98
CA GLU A 38 0.14 -2.50 8.34
C GLU A 38 -0.69 -1.53 7.49
N THR A 39 -0.29 -0.25 7.41
CA THR A 39 -0.97 0.77 6.61
C THR A 39 -1.01 0.38 5.13
N LEU A 40 0.10 -0.11 4.56
CA LEU A 40 0.15 -0.57 3.16
C LEU A 40 -0.85 -1.70 2.88
N LYS A 41 -1.05 -2.65 3.82
CA LYS A 41 -2.04 -3.72 3.66
C LYS A 41 -3.46 -3.18 3.65
N ILE A 42 -3.77 -2.23 4.53
CA ILE A 42 -5.08 -1.58 4.60
C ILE A 42 -5.36 -0.83 3.30
N THR A 43 -4.44 0.07 2.90
CA THR A 43 -4.59 0.88 1.67
C THR A 43 -4.66 0.01 0.42
N LEU A 44 -3.90 -1.09 0.34
CA LEU A 44 -4.01 -2.06 -0.74
C LEU A 44 -5.40 -2.70 -0.79
N SER A 45 -5.95 -3.11 0.35
CA SER A 45 -7.30 -3.68 0.41
C SER A 45 -8.34 -2.68 -0.09
N GLU A 46 -8.27 -1.44 0.36
CA GLU A 46 -9.17 -0.37 -0.07
C GLU A 46 -9.07 -0.11 -1.58
N ALA A 47 -7.85 0.01 -2.12
CA ALA A 47 -7.64 0.21 -3.56
C ALA A 47 -8.21 -0.95 -4.39
N LEU A 48 -8.05 -2.19 -3.94
CA LEU A 48 -8.62 -3.36 -4.59
C LEU A 48 -10.16 -3.40 -4.50
N GLU A 49 -10.75 -2.87 -3.43
CA GLU A 49 -12.20 -2.73 -3.29
C GLU A 49 -12.76 -1.62 -4.19
N LEU A 50 -12.07 -0.49 -4.31
CA LEU A 50 -12.44 0.60 -5.22
C LEU A 50 -12.48 0.11 -6.67
N ASN A 51 -11.47 -0.66 -7.09
CA ASN A 51 -11.39 -1.21 -8.45
C ASN A 51 -12.47 -2.26 -8.76
N LYS A 52 -13.09 -2.87 -7.75
CA LYS A 52 -14.22 -3.80 -7.94
C LYS A 52 -15.55 -3.09 -8.15
N ARG A 53 -15.63 -1.80 -7.84
CA ARG A 53 -16.82 -0.98 -8.10
C ARG A 53 -16.64 -0.31 -9.47
N PRO A 54 -17.53 -0.52 -10.45
CA PRO A 54 -17.46 0.26 -11.68
C PRO A 54 -17.53 1.73 -11.31
N ILE A 55 -16.59 2.51 -11.84
CA ILE A 55 -16.59 3.97 -11.71
C ILE A 55 -17.95 4.45 -12.24
N GLN A 56 -18.79 4.96 -11.35
CA GLN A 56 -19.99 5.69 -11.74
C GLN A 56 -19.51 7.08 -12.15
N VAL A 57 -19.25 7.24 -13.45
CA VAL A 57 -19.16 8.56 -14.10
C VAL A 57 -20.56 9.10 -14.38
#